data_AF-A0A9Q3PPS3-F1
#
_entry.id   AF-A0A9Q3PPS3-F1
#
_cell.length_a   1.000
_cell.length_b   1.000
_cell.length_c   1.000
_cell.angle_alpha   90.00
_cell.angle_beta   90.00
_cell.angle_gamma   90.00
#
_symmetry.space_group_name_H-M   'P 1'
#
loop_
_entity.id
_entity.type
_entity.pdbx_description
1 polymer ?
#
loop_
_entity_poly.entity_id
_entity_poly.type
_entity_poly.pdbx_seq_one_letter_code
_entity_poly.pdbx_strand_id
1 'polypeptide(L)'
;MDNHFLNWEKQIFPTKAKNFKSASGRMTSIGTIIEEIIGPHRKGNIRLNPEFVVLDDAPIQGFLLGTDYQRMYGIHIYNSKNRHITIGPTRRRIFHLIYTKSLPMNH
;
A
#
# COMPACT_ATOMS: atom_id res chain seq x y z
N MET A 1 -18.80 6.38 -0.46
CA MET A 1 -17.57 5.60 -0.22
C MET A 1 -17.60 4.48 -1.24
N ASP A 2 -16.67 4.48 -2.19
CA ASP A 2 -16.72 3.59 -3.35
C ASP A 2 -16.45 2.13 -2.96
N ASN A 3 -17.30 1.24 -3.49
CA ASN A 3 -17.38 -0.21 -3.24
C ASN A 3 -16.21 -1.03 -3.82
N HIS A 4 -15.03 -0.43 -4.04
CA HIS A 4 -13.92 -1.09 -4.76
C HIS A 4 -13.34 -2.33 -4.05
N PHE A 5 -13.61 -2.52 -2.76
CA PHE A 5 -13.13 -3.68 -1.99
C PHE A 5 -14.15 -4.83 -1.88
N LEU A 6 -15.37 -4.68 -2.41
CA LEU A 6 -16.33 -5.77 -2.42
C LEU A 6 -15.86 -6.87 -3.39
N ASN A 7 -15.63 -8.07 -2.85
CA ASN A 7 -15.26 -9.30 -3.56
C ASN A 7 -13.79 -9.48 -3.95
N TRP A 8 -12.83 -8.87 -3.24
CA TRP A 8 -11.39 -9.19 -3.42
C TRP A 8 -11.12 -10.70 -3.36
N GLU A 9 -11.90 -11.44 -2.56
CA GLU A 9 -11.84 -12.90 -2.43
C GLU A 9 -12.04 -13.64 -3.77
N LYS A 10 -12.84 -13.08 -4.69
CA LYS A 10 -13.07 -13.65 -6.03
C LYS A 10 -11.90 -13.39 -6.99
N GLN A 11 -10.97 -12.54 -6.60
CA GLN A 11 -9.81 -12.13 -7.38
C GLN A 11 -8.51 -12.74 -6.82
N ILE A 12 -8.62 -13.66 -5.86
CA ILE A 12 -7.47 -14.35 -5.29
C ILE A 12 -6.84 -15.29 -6.32
N PHE A 13 -5.57 -15.08 -6.59
CA PHE A 13 -4.72 -15.98 -7.35
C PHE A 13 -3.93 -16.90 -6.40
N PRO A 14 -3.53 -18.11 -6.84
CA PRO A 14 -2.66 -18.98 -6.06
C PRO A 14 -1.34 -18.29 -5.70
N THR A 15 -0.98 -18.29 -4.42
CA THR A 15 0.26 -17.68 -3.95
C THR A 15 1.49 -18.47 -4.42
N LYS A 16 2.50 -17.76 -4.94
CA LYS A 16 3.82 -18.32 -5.24
C LYS A 16 4.76 -18.33 -4.02
N ALA A 17 4.49 -17.52 -3.00
CA ALA A 17 5.31 -17.33 -1.81
C ALA A 17 4.93 -18.28 -0.65
N LYS A 18 5.80 -19.22 -0.30
CA LYS A 18 5.44 -20.30 0.63
C LYS A 18 5.65 -20.02 2.13
N ASN A 19 6.27 -18.91 2.55
CA ASN A 19 6.61 -18.72 3.96
C ASN A 19 6.70 -17.24 4.37
N PHE A 20 5.63 -16.71 4.98
CA PHE A 20 5.67 -15.43 5.69
C PHE A 20 6.00 -15.69 7.17
N LYS A 21 7.02 -14.99 7.67
CA LYS A 21 7.42 -15.04 9.07
C LYS A 21 7.17 -13.68 9.68
N SER A 22 6.40 -13.64 10.76
CA SER A 22 6.29 -12.49 11.64
C SER A 22 7.21 -12.68 12.84
N ALA A 23 7.43 -11.61 13.62
CA ALA A 23 8.15 -11.70 14.88
C ALA A 23 7.44 -12.61 15.91
N SER A 24 6.13 -12.81 15.76
CA SER A 24 5.27 -13.59 16.65
C SER A 24 4.98 -15.02 16.16
N GLY A 25 5.50 -15.43 15.01
CA GLY A 25 5.26 -16.78 14.48
C GLY A 25 5.12 -16.84 12.96
N ARG A 26 4.74 -18.02 12.46
CA ARG A 26 4.43 -18.25 11.05
C ARG A 26 3.07 -17.64 10.72
N MET A 27 2.96 -17.02 9.55
CA MET A 27 1.70 -16.50 9.03
C MET A 27 1.18 -17.39 7.90
N THR A 28 -0.14 -17.49 7.79
CA THR A 28 -0.84 -18.34 6.83
C THR A 28 -1.29 -17.51 5.64
N SER A 29 -0.69 -17.78 4.48
CA SER A 29 -1.05 -17.14 3.21
C SER A 29 -2.25 -17.83 2.56
N ILE A 30 -3.29 -17.07 2.22
CA ILE A 30 -4.49 -17.55 1.53
C ILE A 30 -4.29 -17.51 0.01
N GLY A 31 -3.59 -16.49 -0.46
CA GLY A 31 -3.49 -16.21 -1.88
C GLY A 31 -2.94 -14.83 -2.15
N THR A 32 -2.95 -14.45 -3.40
CA THR A 32 -2.41 -13.18 -3.87
C THR A 32 -3.47 -12.38 -4.59
N ILE A 33 -3.51 -11.06 -4.37
CA ILE A 33 -4.35 -10.12 -5.12
C ILE A 33 -3.48 -9.02 -5.75
N ILE A 34 -3.99 -8.35 -6.77
CA ILE A 34 -3.36 -7.15 -7.35
C ILE A 34 -4.34 -6.01 -7.14
N GLU A 35 -3.89 -4.94 -6.47
CA GLU A 35 -4.74 -3.79 -6.15
C GLU A 35 -4.08 -2.48 -6.59
N GLU A 36 -4.84 -1.62 -7.27
CA GLU A 36 -4.36 -0.31 -7.72
C GLU A 36 -4.39 0.69 -6.54
N ILE A 37 -3.22 1.22 -6.17
CA ILE A 37 -3.12 2.34 -5.23
C ILE A 37 -3.05 3.64 -6.04
N ILE A 38 -4.09 4.46 -5.92
CA ILE A 38 -4.17 5.77 -6.56
C ILE A 38 -3.84 6.87 -5.56
N GLY A 39 -2.67 7.49 -5.72
CA GLY A 39 -2.25 8.67 -4.96
C GLY A 39 -2.67 9.95 -5.68
N PRO A 40 -3.55 10.80 -5.09
CA PRO A 40 -3.93 12.06 -5.71
C PRO A 40 -2.75 13.03 -5.73
N HIS A 41 -2.45 13.61 -6.91
CA HIS A 41 -1.40 14.63 -7.03
C HIS A 41 -1.79 15.71 -8.05
N ARG A 42 -1.39 16.96 -7.77
CA ARG A 42 -1.81 18.16 -8.52
C ARG A 42 -1.44 18.17 -10.00
N LYS A 43 -0.45 17.36 -10.41
CA LYS A 43 0.03 17.22 -11.81
C LYS A 43 -0.44 15.93 -12.49
N GLY A 44 -1.43 15.25 -11.92
CA GLY A 44 -1.90 13.94 -12.35
C GLY A 44 -1.75 12.89 -11.26
N ASN A 45 -2.63 11.89 -11.27
CA ASN A 45 -2.65 10.83 -10.26
C ASN A 45 -1.45 9.89 -10.41
N ILE A 46 -0.88 9.50 -9.27
CA ILE A 46 0.09 8.42 -9.18
C ILE A 46 -0.69 7.14 -9.08
N ARG A 47 -0.32 6.13 -9.87
CA ARG A 47 -0.94 4.81 -9.86
C ARG A 47 0.15 3.76 -9.60
N LEU A 48 -0.02 2.96 -8.57
CA LEU A 48 0.82 1.81 -8.27
C LEU A 48 -0.04 0.55 -8.42
N ASN A 49 0.50 -0.53 -8.97
CA ASN A 49 -0.20 -1.82 -9.08
C ASN A 49 0.56 -2.92 -8.33
N PRO A 50 0.70 -2.81 -7.00
CA PRO A 50 1.33 -3.85 -6.19
C PRO A 50 0.52 -5.16 -6.20
N GLU A 51 1.27 -6.26 -6.20
CA GLU A 51 0.82 -7.60 -5.86
C GLU A 51 0.92 -7.78 -4.32
N PHE A 52 -0.20 -8.08 -3.68
CA PHE A 52 -0.31 -8.32 -2.24
C PHE A 52 -0.54 -9.79 -1.94
N VAL A 53 0.12 -10.30 -0.92
CA VAL A 53 -0.26 -11.58 -0.32
C VAL A 53 -1.29 -11.33 0.77
N VAL A 54 -2.39 -12.07 0.68
CA VAL A 54 -3.45 -12.11 1.67
C VAL A 54 -3.05 -13.09 2.76
N LEU A 55 -3.08 -12.62 4.00
CA LEU A 55 -2.73 -13.37 5.20
C LEU A 55 -3.97 -13.53 6.08
N ASP A 56 -4.28 -14.76 6.49
CA ASP A 56 -5.47 -15.10 7.28
C ASP A 56 -5.33 -14.67 8.75
N ASP A 57 -4.11 -14.74 9.26
CA ASP A 57 -3.74 -14.55 10.67
C ASP A 57 -2.94 -13.26 10.89
N ALA A 58 -3.15 -12.24 10.03
CA ALA A 58 -2.49 -10.96 10.19
C ALA A 58 -3.02 -10.19 11.41
N PRO A 59 -2.13 -9.62 12.25
CA PRO A 59 -2.53 -8.82 13.41
C PRO A 59 -3.12 -7.45 13.05
N ILE A 60 -3.01 -7.04 11.77
CA ILE A 60 -3.46 -5.74 11.27
C ILE A 60 -4.32 -5.98 10.04
N GLN A 61 -5.52 -5.42 10.03
CA GLN A 61 -6.39 -5.38 8.85
C GLN A 61 -6.04 -4.14 8.01
N GLY A 62 -5.29 -4.34 6.94
CA GLY A 62 -4.91 -3.27 6.02
C GLY A 62 -3.84 -3.71 5.02
N PHE A 63 -3.46 -2.78 4.14
CA PHE A 63 -2.39 -3.01 3.17
C PHE A 63 -1.03 -2.70 3.78
N LEU A 64 -0.09 -3.64 3.65
CA LEU A 64 1.29 -3.46 4.05
C LEU A 64 2.17 -3.39 2.80
N LEU A 65 2.76 -2.22 2.56
CA LEU A 65 3.78 -2.06 1.52
C LEU A 65 5.16 -2.31 2.12
N GLY A 66 5.74 -3.44 1.72
CA GLY A 66 7.09 -3.84 2.10
C GLY A 66 8.19 -2.95 1.52
N THR A 67 9.42 -3.21 1.96
CA THR A 67 10.61 -2.48 1.50
C THR A 67 10.98 -2.78 0.04
N ASP A 68 10.50 -3.90 -0.48
CA ASP A 68 10.53 -4.26 -1.90
C ASP A 68 9.79 -3.24 -2.76
N TYR A 69 8.53 -2.93 -2.43
CA TYR A 69 7.75 -1.90 -3.12
C TYR A 69 8.29 -0.50 -2.87
N GLN A 70 8.82 -0.22 -1.68
CA GLN A 70 9.49 1.06 -1.42
C GLN A 70 10.65 1.29 -2.38
N ARG A 71 11.48 0.27 -2.62
CA ARG A 71 12.58 0.36 -3.59
C ARG A 71 12.07 0.42 -5.03
N MET A 72 11.10 -0.42 -5.37
CA MET A 72 10.57 -0.53 -6.74
C MET A 72 9.92 0.78 -7.21
N TYR A 73 9.10 1.42 -6.36
CA TYR A 73 8.38 2.63 -6.72
C TYR A 73 9.11 3.92 -6.29
N GLY A 74 10.28 3.80 -5.65
CA GLY A 74 11.01 4.95 -5.11
C GLY A 74 10.20 5.69 -4.04
N ILE A 75 9.64 4.95 -3.09
CA ILE A 75 8.89 5.50 -1.97
C ILE A 75 9.88 5.93 -0.89
N HIS A 76 9.82 7.21 -0.51
CA HIS A 76 10.59 7.75 0.61
C HIS A 76 9.67 8.26 1.71
N ILE A 77 9.95 7.88 2.95
CA ILE A 77 9.21 8.30 4.14
C ILE A 77 10.07 9.32 4.89
N TYR A 78 9.58 10.55 5.01
CA TYR A 78 10.25 11.63 5.73
C TYR A 78 9.57 11.84 7.09
N ASN A 79 10.29 11.54 8.17
CA ASN A 79 9.75 11.56 9.54
C ASN A 79 10.09 12.82 10.35
N SER A 80 10.97 13.70 9.85
CA SER A 80 11.32 14.97 10.47
C SER A 80 10.55 16.14 9.83
N LYS A 81 10.30 17.21 10.62
CA LYS A 81 9.68 18.51 10.23
C LYS A 81 8.76 18.43 8.98
N ASN A 82 7.48 18.20 9.22
CA ASN A 82 6.41 17.93 8.23
C ASN A 82 6.48 16.52 7.63
N ARG A 83 5.89 15.55 8.36
CA ARG A 83 5.83 14.15 7.92
C ARG A 83 5.12 14.01 6.58
N HIS A 84 5.78 13.41 5.61
CA HIS A 84 5.22 13.19 4.27
C HIS A 84 5.87 11.98 3.61
N ILE A 85 5.20 11.50 2.56
CA ILE A 85 5.69 10.42 1.71
C ILE A 85 5.97 11.01 0.34
N THR A 86 7.05 10.55 -0.29
CA THR A 86 7.26 10.80 -1.70
C THR A 86 7.33 9.52 -2.49
N ILE A 87 6.92 9.58 -3.76
CA ILE A 87 6.93 8.44 -4.68
C ILE A 87 7.60 8.90 -5.97
N GLY A 88 8.57 8.13 -6.45
CA GLY A 88 9.25 8.41 -7.70
C GLY A 88 10.60 7.70 -7.82
N PRO A 89 10.88 7.00 -8.94
CA PRO A 89 12.09 6.18 -9.09
C PRO A 89 13.40 6.99 -9.18
N THR A 90 13.32 8.32 -9.34
CA THR A 90 14.49 9.20 -9.41
C THR A 90 14.20 10.55 -8.76
N ARG A 91 15.23 11.22 -8.23
CA ARG A 91 15.14 12.57 -7.65
C ARG A 91 14.56 13.65 -8.58
N ARG A 92 14.45 13.36 -9.89
CA ARG A 92 13.89 14.26 -10.91
C ARG A 92 12.36 14.15 -11.07
N ARG A 93 11.73 13.07 -10.58
CA ARG A 93 10.27 12.82 -10.68
C ARG A 93 9.70 12.38 -9.34
N ILE A 94 10.00 13.15 -8.30
CA ILE A 94 9.47 12.92 -6.95
C ILE A 94 8.11 13.63 -6.82
N PHE A 95 7.08 12.86 -6.48
CA PHE A 95 5.78 13.41 -6.12
C PHE A 95 5.63 13.46 -4.61
N HIS A 96 5.22 14.59 -4.05
CA HIS A 96 4.96 14.73 -2.61
C HIS A 96 3.48 14.42 -2.33
N LEU A 97 3.24 13.39 -1.52
CA LEU A 97 1.95 13.14 -0.90
C LEU A 97 1.95 13.86 0.45
N ILE A 98 1.25 14.99 0.50
CA ILE A 98 1.07 15.77 1.71
C ILE A 98 -0.22 15.29 2.39
N TYR A 99 -0.11 14.78 3.61
CA TYR A 99 -1.27 14.57 4.47
C TYR A 99 -1.79 15.95 4.91
N THR A 100 -2.89 16.41 4.32
CA THR A 100 -3.63 17.55 4.87
C THR A 100 -4.54 17.02 5.97
N LYS A 101 -4.29 17.45 7.21
CA LYS A 101 -5.29 17.30 8.27
C LYS A 101 -6.55 18.11 7.90
N SER A 102 -7.70 17.54 8.28
CA SER A 102 -9.07 18.08 8.31
C SER A 102 -9.82 18.32 7.00
N LEU A 103 -10.64 17.34 6.62
CA LEU A 103 -12.02 17.63 6.22
C LEU A 103 -12.89 17.56 7.49
N PRO A 104 -13.64 18.61 7.86
CA PRO A 104 -14.57 18.54 8.98
C PRO A 104 -15.73 17.61 8.60
N MET A 105 -15.98 16.59 9.42
CA MET A 105 -17.26 15.88 9.40
C MET A 105 -18.29 16.79 10.05
N ASN A 106 -19.27 17.26 9.27
CA ASN A 106 -20.47 17.87 9.81
C ASN A 106 -21.32 16.77 10.48
N HIS A 107 -21.78 17.09 11.69
CA HIS A 107 -22.72 16.32 12.50
C HIS A 107 -24.07 16.12 11.82
#